data_AF-A0A932MES5-F1
#
_entry.id   AF-A0A932MES5-F1
#
_cell.length_a   1.000
_cell.length_b   1.000
_cell.length_c   1.000
_cell.angle_alpha   90.00
_cell.angle_beta   90.00
_cell.angle_gamma   90.00
#
_symmetry.space_group_name_H-M   'P 1'
#
loop_
_entity.id
_entity.type
_entity.pdbx_description
1 polymer ?
#
loop_
_entity_poly.entity_id
_entity_poly.type
_entity_poly.pdbx_seq_one_letter_code
_entity_poly.pdbx_strand_id
1 'polypeptide(L)' 'MGNRGLLRLYEMRRARAALTREIGELAAANAALAEEVRALRTDPARVEAIAREELGLVKPGELVYEFRATRRPSVPIEAR' A
#
# COMPACT_ATOMS: atom_id res chain seq x y z
N MET A 1 -17.23 -52.80 -9.09
CA MET A 1 -16.63 -51.50 -9.43
C MET A 1 -17.35 -50.28 -8.80
N GLY A 2 -18.13 -50.44 -7.71
CA GLY A 2 -18.97 -49.35 -7.16
C GLY A 2 -18.36 -48.49 -6.05
N ASN A 3 -17.46 -49.03 -5.21
CA ASN A 3 -17.03 -48.34 -3.98
C ASN A 3 -16.04 -47.18 -4.19
N ARG A 4 -15.21 -47.22 -5.24
CA ARG A 4 -14.22 -46.16 -5.50
C ARG A 4 -14.85 -44.84 -5.93
N GLY A 5 -15.99 -44.88 -6.65
CA GLY A 5 -16.70 -43.67 -7.07
C GLY A 5 -17.34 -42.92 -5.91
N LEU A 6 -17.93 -43.66 -4.97
CA LEU A 6 -18.54 -43.10 -3.77
C LEU A 6 -17.52 -42.46 -2.83
N LEU A 7 -16.37 -43.12 -2.64
CA LEU A 7 -15.28 -42.58 -1.83
C LEU A 7 -14.73 -41.27 -2.42
N ARG A 8 -14.50 -41.24 -3.74
CA ARG A 8 -14.03 -40.04 -4.43
C ARG A 8 -15.01 -38.88 -4.34
N LEU A 9 -16.31 -39.16 -4.50
CA LEU A 9 -17.35 -38.14 -4.35
C LEU A 9 -17.38 -37.57 -2.92
N TYR A 10 -17.22 -38.42 -1.91
CA TYR A 10 -17.15 -38.00 -0.52
C TYR A 10 -15.95 -37.09 -0.25
N GLU A 11 -14.76 -37.48 -0.74
CA GLU A 11 -13.54 -36.67 -0.63
C GLU A 11 -13.69 -35.31 -1.32
N MET A 12 -14.25 -35.29 -2.54
CA MET A 12 -14.49 -34.04 -3.27
C MET A 12 -15.47 -33.12 -2.53
N ARG A 13 -16.52 -33.67 -1.91
CA ARG A 13 -17.46 -32.88 -1.09
C ARG A 13 -16.78 -32.30 0.15
N ARG A 14 -15.92 -33.08 0.82
CA ARG A 14 -15.12 -32.63 1.97
C ARG A 14 -14.15 -31.53 1.58
N ALA A 15 -13.41 -31.69 0.48
CA ALA A 15 -12.49 -30.70 -0.04
C ALA A 15 -13.21 -29.39 -0.39
N ARG A 16 -14.35 -29.48 -1.09
CA ARG A 16 -15.17 -28.30 -1.40
C ARG A 16 -15.65 -27.58 -0.14
N ALA A 17 -16.09 -28.31 0.88
CA ALA A 17 -16.53 -27.72 2.14
C ALA A 17 -15.37 -27.04 2.88
N ALA A 18 -14.16 -27.62 2.86
CA ALA A 18 -12.98 -26.99 3.43
C ALA A 18 -12.62 -25.69 2.70
N LEU A 19 -12.54 -25.72 1.37
CA LEU A 19 -12.25 -24.54 0.56
C LEU A 19 -13.29 -23.44 0.74
N THR A 20 -14.56 -23.80 0.88
CA THR A 20 -15.63 -22.81 1.11
C THR A 20 -15.47 -22.10 2.47
N ARG A 21 -15.03 -22.84 3.50
CA ARG A 21 -14.72 -22.22 4.81
C ARG A 21 -13.52 -21.31 4.72
N GLU A 22 -12.44 -21.75 4.08
CA GLU A 22 -11.22 -20.97 3.89
C GLU A 22 -11.49 -19.66 3.13
N ILE A 23 -12.31 -19.72 2.07
CA ILE A 23 -12.75 -18.52 1.35
C ILE A 23 -13.51 -17.57 2.29
N GLY A 24 -14.37 -18.09 3.15
CA GLY A 24 -15.10 -17.28 4.13
C GLY A 24 -14.19 -16.59 5.14
N GLU A 25 -13.21 -17.32 5.67
CA GLU A 25 -12.20 -16.79 6.60
C GLU A 25 -11.34 -15.72 5.94
N LEU A 26 -10.86 -15.96 4.72
CA LEU A 26 -10.08 -14.99 3.95
C LEU A 26 -10.89 -13.75 3.59
N ALA A 27 -12.17 -13.90 3.25
CA ALA A 27 -13.04 -12.76 2.97
C ALA A 27 -13.24 -11.89 4.21
N ALA A 28 -13.43 -12.50 5.38
CA ALA A 28 -13.54 -11.78 6.65
C ALA A 28 -12.24 -11.05 7.01
N ALA A 29 -11.09 -11.72 6.85
CA ALA A 29 -9.78 -11.11 7.07
C ALA A 29 -9.52 -9.92 6.13
N ASN A 30 -9.84 -10.07 4.84
CA ASN A 30 -9.73 -8.99 3.86
C ASN A 30 -10.64 -7.80 4.22
N ALA A 31 -11.87 -8.05 4.67
CA ALA A 31 -12.77 -6.99 5.09
C ALA A 31 -12.22 -6.23 6.32
N ALA A 32 -11.69 -6.96 7.31
CA ALA A 32 -11.08 -6.35 8.49
C ALA A 32 -9.85 -5.50 8.12
N LEU A 33 -8.95 -6.03 7.28
CA LEU A 33 -7.78 -5.29 6.79
C LEU A 33 -8.19 -4.05 5.98
N ALA A 34 -9.26 -4.13 5.19
CA ALA A 34 -9.75 -2.99 4.43
C ALA A 34 -10.35 -1.89 5.32
N GLU A 35 -10.98 -2.25 6.44
CA GLU A 35 -11.39 -1.29 7.46
C GLU A 35 -10.19 -0.68 8.19
N GLU A 36 -9.18 -1.47 8.53
CA GLU A 36 -7.95 -0.99 9.16
C GLU A 36 -7.19 -0.01 8.26
N VAL A 37 -7.03 -0.34 6.97
CA VAL A 37 -6.45 0.57 5.98
C VAL A 37 -7.29 1.85 5.84
N ARG A 38 -8.61 1.77 5.89
CA ARG A 38 -9.46 2.98 5.87
C ARG A 38 -9.28 3.83 7.11
N ALA A 39 -9.22 3.22 8.30
CA ALA A 39 -8.96 3.89 9.55
C ALA A 39 -7.57 4.58 9.56
N LEU A 40 -6.54 3.90 9.04
CA LEU A 40 -5.19 4.46 8.89
C LEU A 40 -5.13 5.59 7.84
N ARG A 41 -6.00 5.54 6.83
CA ARG A 41 -6.15 6.58 5.81
C ARG A 41 -6.98 7.78 6.26
N THR A 42 -7.52 7.79 7.49
CA THR A 42 -8.37 8.90 7.97
C THR A 42 -7.61 10.22 8.14
N ASP A 43 -6.28 10.22 8.01
CA ASP A 43 -5.50 11.45 7.84
C ASP A 43 -4.58 11.39 6.59
N PRO A 44 -5.17 11.46 5.38
CA PRO A 44 -4.40 11.48 4.14
C PRO A 44 -3.45 12.69 4.08
N ALA A 45 -3.83 13.79 4.73
CA ALA A 45 -3.03 15.01 4.78
C ALA A 45 -1.75 14.80 5.62
N ARG A 46 -1.84 14.08 6.75
CA ARG A 46 -0.67 13.69 7.54
C ARG A 46 0.24 12.72 6.82
N VAL A 47 -0.33 11.72 6.13
CA VAL A 47 0.45 10.76 5.32
C VAL A 47 1.15 11.46 4.16
N GLU A 48 0.45 12.39 3.49
CA GLU A 48 1.01 13.19 2.41
C GLU A 48 2.09 14.17 2.93
N ALA A 49 1.89 14.77 4.10
CA ALA A 49 2.91 15.61 4.73
C ALA A 49 4.19 14.81 5.01
N ILE A 50 4.09 13.62 5.61
CA ILE A 50 5.26 12.75 5.86
C ILE A 50 5.92 12.33 4.54
N ALA A 51 5.13 11.95 3.52
CA ALA A 51 5.67 11.55 2.23
C ALA A 51 6.44 12.68 1.52
N ARG A 52 5.96 13.93 1.63
CA ARG A 52 6.63 15.11 1.06
C ARG A 52 7.83 15.57 1.88
N GLU A 53 7.70 15.61 3.20
CA GLU A 53 8.69 16.19 4.12
C GLU A 53 9.85 15.23 4.42
N GLU A 54 9.56 13.95 4.70
CA GLU A 54 10.58 12.98 5.12
C GLU A 54 11.14 12.17 3.95
N LEU A 55 10.28 11.83 2.97
CA LEU A 55 10.65 10.95 1.86
C LEU A 55 10.86 11.70 0.53
N GLY A 56 10.54 13.00 0.46
CA GLY A 56 10.65 13.80 -0.76
C GLY A 56 9.82 13.28 -1.94
N LEU A 57 8.79 12.46 -1.66
CA LEU A 57 7.95 11.84 -2.68
C LEU A 57 6.95 12.86 -3.23
N VAL A 58 6.78 12.84 -4.55
CA VAL A 58 5.83 13.69 -5.27
C VAL A 58 4.92 12.85 -6.15
N LYS A 59 3.66 13.28 -6.32
CA LYS A 59 2.70 12.54 -7.13
C LYS A 59 3.00 12.75 -8.62
N PRO A 60 2.68 11.77 -9.50
CA PRO A 60 2.80 11.95 -10.94
C PRO A 60 2.01 13.18 -11.42
N GLY A 61 2.68 14.14 -12.05
CA GLY A 61 2.09 15.39 -12.54
C GLY A 61 2.37 16.64 -11.71
N GLU A 62 3.11 16.54 -10.60
CA GLU A 62 3.50 17.70 -9.77
C GLU A 62 4.84 18.32 -10.22
N LEU A 63 4.98 19.64 -10.09
CA LEU A 63 6.20 20.41 -10.40
C LEU A 63 7.05 20.61 -9.14
N VAL A 64 8.29 20.14 -9.16
CA VAL A 64 9.27 20.33 -8.06
C VAL A 64 10.08 21.60 -8.30
N TYR A 65 10.06 22.53 -7.34
CA TYR A 65 10.89 23.73 -7.36
C TYR A 65 12.16 23.52 -6.55
N GLU A 66 13.31 23.39 -7.21
CA GLU A 66 14.63 23.36 -6.57
C GLU A 66 15.23 24.78 -6.56
N PHE A 67 15.31 25.40 -5.38
CA PHE A 67 15.96 26.70 -5.22
C PHE A 67 17.47 26.50 -5.07
N ARG A 68 18.23 26.70 -6.15
CA ARG A 68 19.70 26.74 -6.07
C ARG A 68 20.11 28.05 -5.41
N ALA A 69 20.86 27.94 -4.31
CA ALA A 69 21.53 29.10 -3.73
C ALA A 69 22.47 29.68 -4.79
N THR A 70 22.06 30.79 -5.40
CA THR A 70 22.95 31.56 -6.27
C THR A 70 24.13 31.99 -5.40
N ARG A 71 25.32 31.48 -5.71
CA ARG A 71 26.57 31.96 -5.15
C ARG A 71 26.55 33.49 -5.27
N ARG A 72 26.43 34.20 -4.15
CA ARG A 72 26.61 35.65 -4.13
C ARG A 72 27.96 35.93 -4.82
N PRO A 73 28.01 36.68 -5.93
CA PRO A 73 29.29 37.06 -6.50
C PRO A 73 30.04 37.87 -5.45
N SER A 74 31.21 37.39 -5.06
CA SER A 74 32.13 38.10 -4.16
C SER A 74 32.61 39.35 -4.91
N VAL A 75 32.06 40.50 -4.54
CA VAL A 75 32.51 41.80 -5.03
C VAL A 75 33.96 42.00 -4.56
N PRO A 76 34.93 42.24 -5.46
CA PRO A 76 36.28 42.58 -5.05
C PRO A 76 36.23 43.95 -4.36
N ILE A 77 36.61 43.99 -3.07
CA ILE A 77 36.82 45.27 -2.39
C ILE A 77 38.14 45.79 -2.91
N GLU A 78 38.09 46.77 -3.82
CA GLU A 78 39.26 47.55 -4.22
C GLU A 78 39.84 48.22 -2.97
N ALA A 79 41.04 47.79 -2.58
CA ALA A 79 41.83 48.41 -1.55
C ALA A 79 42.43 49.71 -2.10
N ARG A 80 42.23 50.78 -1.34
CA ARG A 80 42.82 52.11 -1.57
C ARG A 80 44.35 52.10 -1.55
#